data_AF-A0A9P6TID5-F1
#
_entry.id   AF-A0A9P6TID5-F1
#
_cell.length_a   1.000
_cell.length_b   1.000
_cell.length_c   1.000
_cell.angle_alpha   90.00
_cell.angle_beta   90.00
_cell.angle_gamma   90.00
#
_symmetry.space_group_name_H-M   'P 1'
#
loop_
_entity.id
_entity.type
_entity.pdbx_description
1 polymer ?
#
loop_
_entity_poly.entity_id
_entity_poly.type
_entity_poly.pdbx_seq_one_letter_code
_entity_poly.pdbx_strand_id
1 'polypeptide(L)'
;MYMFAKAFRQTVVHCILATDMGLHGDYVKRIKEQAERIRGDGLNFLDTSVCDKDRLTLCTALIKCADISNVARPFPSAKKWAEILAEEFFKQGDLERELGMPVPAINERGKVSLEDFQLTFMRQMALELYESVRELIPGE
;
A
#
# COMPACT_ATOMS: atom_id res chain seq x y z
N MET A 1 0.83 15.99 28.05
CA MET A 1 0.02 14.77 27.84
C MET A 1 -1.03 14.92 26.73
N TYR A 2 -1.91 15.93 26.77
CA TYR A 2 -2.97 16.15 25.75
C TYR A 2 -2.46 16.38 24.31
N MET A 3 -1.47 17.25 24.12
CA MET A 3 -0.87 17.53 22.80
C MET A 3 -0.22 16.30 22.17
N PHE A 4 0.43 15.46 22.98
CA PHE A 4 1.05 14.20 22.52
C PHE A 4 -0.01 13.19 22.07
N ALA A 5 -1.08 13.01 22.85
CA ALA A 5 -2.19 12.13 22.48
C ALA A 5 -2.86 12.56 21.16
N LYS A 6 -2.99 13.87 20.92
CA LYS A 6 -3.51 14.42 19.66
C LYS A 6 -2.59 14.09 18.48
N ALA A 7 -1.29 14.35 18.61
CA ALA A 7 -0.32 14.07 17.55
C ALA A 7 -0.25 12.56 17.22
N PHE A 8 -0.19 11.70 18.23
CA PHE A 8 -0.22 10.24 18.05
C PHE A 8 -1.48 9.79 17.31
N ARG A 9 -2.65 10.26 17.75
CA ARG A 9 -3.93 9.95 17.09
C ARG A 9 -3.91 10.38 15.62
N GLN A 10 -3.40 11.57 15.32
CA GLN A 10 -3.34 12.07 13.95
C GLN A 10 -2.48 11.17 13.06
N THR A 11 -1.31 10.74 13.52
CA THR A 11 -0.45 9.80 12.77
C THR A 11 -1.15 8.46 12.53
N VAL A 12 -1.76 7.87 13.57
CA VAL A 12 -2.47 6.58 13.44
C VAL A 12 -3.62 6.67 12.43
N VAL A 13 -4.43 7.73 12.51
CA VAL A 13 -5.53 7.94 11.56
C VAL A 13 -5.01 8.06 10.13
N HIS A 14 -3.94 8.83 9.91
CA HIS A 14 -3.35 8.97 8.58
C HIS A 14 -2.82 7.64 8.05
N CYS A 15 -2.15 6.84 8.87
CA CYS A 15 -1.66 5.53 8.46
C CYS A 15 -2.80 4.58 8.07
N ILE A 16 -3.91 4.56 8.83
CA ILE A 16 -5.09 3.76 8.50
C ILE A 16 -5.72 4.24 7.19
N LEU A 17 -5.94 5.54 7.03
CA LEU A 17 -6.53 6.07 5.78
C LEU A 17 -5.63 5.83 4.56
N ALA A 18 -4.32 5.77 4.76
CA ALA A 18 -3.38 5.52 3.69
C ALA A 18 -3.41 4.10 3.13
N THR A 19 -4.02 3.13 3.80
CA THR A 19 -4.18 1.76 3.26
C THR A 19 -5.28 1.68 2.20
N ASP A 20 -6.03 2.76 1.96
CA ASP A 20 -6.97 2.83 0.84
C ASP A 20 -6.23 2.70 -0.50
N MET A 21 -6.56 1.65 -1.24
CA MET A 21 -5.98 1.38 -2.56
C MET A 21 -6.54 2.31 -3.65
N GLY A 22 -7.69 2.96 -3.43
CA GLY A 22 -8.22 4.00 -4.32
C GLY A 22 -7.37 5.27 -4.35
N LEU A 23 -6.58 5.51 -3.28
CA LEU A 23 -5.64 6.62 -3.18
C LEU A 23 -4.18 6.20 -3.40
N HIS A 24 -3.93 4.94 -3.80
CA HIS A 24 -2.58 4.37 -3.89
C HIS A 24 -1.64 5.24 -4.74
N GLY A 25 -2.06 5.63 -5.95
CA GLY A 25 -1.25 6.44 -6.86
C GLY A 25 -0.89 7.82 -6.29
N ASP A 26 -1.81 8.46 -5.57
CA ASP A 26 -1.55 9.76 -4.91
C ASP A 26 -0.48 9.63 -3.83
N TYR A 27 -0.52 8.56 -3.04
CA TYR A 27 0.50 8.29 -2.04
C TYR A 27 1.86 7.96 -2.66
N VAL A 28 1.90 7.13 -3.69
CA VAL A 28 3.15 6.82 -4.41
C VAL A 28 3.76 8.09 -5.01
N LYS A 29 2.95 8.97 -5.61
CA LYS A 29 3.41 10.26 -6.12
C LYS A 29 4.04 11.11 -5.01
N ARG A 30 3.40 11.23 -3.85
CA ARG A 30 3.95 11.99 -2.70
C ARG A 30 5.26 11.41 -2.19
N ILE A 31 5.40 10.08 -2.15
CA ILE A 31 6.64 9.40 -1.76
C ILE A 31 7.77 9.78 -2.73
N LYS A 32 7.50 9.69 -4.04
CA LYS A 32 8.46 10.07 -5.10
C LYS A 32 8.86 11.55 -5.00
N GLU A 33 7.90 12.46 -4.83
CA GLU A 33 8.16 13.90 -4.67
C GLU A 33 9.03 14.20 -3.45
N GLN A 34 8.79 13.52 -2.32
CA GLN A 34 9.63 13.66 -1.14
C GLN A 34 11.04 13.11 -1.37
N ALA A 35 11.18 11.94 -2.01
CA ALA A 35 12.48 11.36 -2.33
C ALA A 35 13.32 12.30 -3.21
N GLU A 36 12.73 12.85 -4.28
CA GLU A 36 13.41 13.78 -5.18
C GLU A 36 13.81 15.08 -4.47
N ARG A 37 12.93 15.63 -3.63
CA ARG A 37 13.26 16.80 -2.81
C ARG A 37 14.44 16.53 -1.87
N ILE A 38 14.44 15.38 -1.19
CA ILE A 38 15.54 15.01 -0.28
C ILE A 38 16.84 14.77 -1.04
N ARG A 39 16.79 14.20 -2.25
CA ARG A 39 17.97 13.98 -3.10
C ARG A 39 18.60 15.31 -3.56
N GLY A 40 17.77 16.30 -3.90
CA GLY A 40 18.23 17.62 -4.36
C GLY A 40 18.69 18.53 -3.22
N ASP A 41 17.85 18.70 -2.20
CA ASP A 41 18.05 19.71 -1.15
C ASP A 41 18.64 19.13 0.15
N GLY A 42 18.72 17.80 0.25
CA GLY A 42 19.02 17.11 1.51
C GLY A 42 17.84 17.08 2.49
N LEU A 43 18.08 16.54 3.67
CA LEU A 43 17.13 16.57 4.77
C LEU A 43 17.17 17.96 5.44
N ASN A 44 16.01 18.61 5.55
CA ASN A 44 15.88 19.86 6.28
C ASN A 44 15.43 19.59 7.72
N PHE A 45 16.39 19.50 8.63
CA PHE A 45 16.11 19.30 10.05
C PHE A 45 15.78 20.61 10.80
N LEU A 46 15.94 21.77 10.17
CA LEU A 46 15.72 23.08 10.79
C LEU A 46 14.24 23.49 10.73
N ASP A 47 13.51 23.06 9.69
CA ASP A 47 12.08 23.28 9.57
C ASP A 47 11.28 22.11 10.16
N THR A 48 10.76 22.30 11.36
CA THR A 48 9.96 21.29 12.07
C THR A 48 8.70 20.87 11.30
N SER A 49 8.09 21.79 10.55
CA SER A 49 6.89 21.49 9.75
C SER A 49 7.22 20.56 8.58
N VAL A 50 8.36 20.81 7.92
CA VAL A 50 8.87 19.92 6.86
C VAL A 50 9.23 18.56 7.44
N CYS A 51 9.94 18.52 8.57
CA CYS A 51 10.30 17.28 9.25
C CYS A 51 9.07 16.43 9.64
N ASP A 52 8.02 17.06 10.19
CA ASP A 52 6.80 16.35 10.57
C ASP A 52 6.05 15.79 9.36
N LYS A 53 6.02 16.52 8.23
CA LYS A 53 5.46 16.02 6.96
C LYS A 53 6.29 14.84 6.44
N ASP A 54 7.61 14.96 6.46
CA ASP A 54 8.50 13.92 5.95
C ASP A 54 8.36 12.61 6.74
N ARG A 55 8.26 12.73 8.06
CA ARG A 55 8.00 11.60 8.95
C ARG A 55 6.64 10.97 8.67
N LEU A 56 5.60 11.79 8.44
CA LEU A 56 4.26 11.28 8.16
C LEU A 56 4.21 10.53 6.81
N THR A 57 4.85 11.05 5.77
CA THR A 57 4.98 10.35 4.48
C THR A 57 5.76 9.06 4.63
N LEU A 58 6.84 9.05 5.41
CA LEU A 58 7.61 7.83 5.69
C LEU A 58 6.75 6.79 6.43
N CYS A 59 6.01 7.17 7.46
CA CYS A 59 5.07 6.27 8.13
C CYS A 59 4.00 5.73 7.16
N THR A 60 3.52 6.56 6.24
CA THR A 60 2.56 6.18 5.19
C THR A 60 3.17 5.18 4.21
N ALA A 61 4.39 5.43 3.74
CA ALA A 61 5.11 4.51 2.87
C ALA A 61 5.27 3.13 3.53
N LEU A 62 5.73 3.12 4.78
CA LEU A 62 5.98 1.89 5.53
C LEU A 62 4.70 1.09 5.79
N ILE A 63 3.60 1.73 6.19
CA ILE A 63 2.34 1.00 6.44
C ILE A 63 1.76 0.43 5.14
N LYS A 64 1.85 1.16 4.02
CA LYS A 64 1.39 0.64 2.72
C LYS A 64 2.23 -0.54 2.26
N CYS A 65 3.56 -0.49 2.41
CA CYS A 65 4.43 -1.62 2.11
C CYS A 65 4.14 -2.83 3.01
N ALA A 66 3.79 -2.60 4.27
CA ALA A 66 3.43 -3.66 5.22
C ALA A 66 2.10 -4.35 4.84
N ASP A 67 1.10 -3.55 4.46
CA ASP A 67 -0.26 -3.99 4.12
C ASP A 67 -0.27 -4.97 2.94
N ILE A 68 0.56 -4.73 1.92
CA ILE A 68 0.71 -5.62 0.76
C ILE A 68 1.97 -6.48 0.81
N SER A 69 2.59 -6.64 1.99
CA SER A 69 3.88 -7.32 2.14
C SER A 69 3.87 -8.80 1.80
N ASN A 70 2.69 -9.42 1.69
CA ASN A 70 2.52 -10.81 1.32
C ASN A 70 3.24 -11.17 0.01
N VAL A 71 3.24 -10.27 -0.98
CA VAL A 71 3.86 -10.51 -2.28
C VAL A 71 5.40 -10.52 -2.23
N ALA A 72 5.99 -9.94 -1.19
CA ALA A 72 7.43 -9.90 -0.97
C ALA A 72 7.92 -11.00 -0.01
N ARG A 73 7.03 -11.86 0.50
CA ARG A 73 7.41 -12.99 1.37
C ARG A 73 7.96 -14.16 0.55
N PRO A 74 8.67 -15.12 1.18
CA PRO A 74 9.03 -16.37 0.53
C PRO A 74 7.81 -17.03 -0.12
N PHE A 75 8.02 -17.64 -1.28
CA PHE A 75 6.93 -18.15 -2.13
C PHE A 75 5.86 -18.98 -1.40
N PRO A 76 6.19 -19.90 -0.46
CA PRO A 76 5.16 -20.65 0.26
C PRO A 76 4.17 -19.74 1.04
N SER A 77 4.68 -18.69 1.67
CA SER A 77 3.85 -17.71 2.38
C SER A 77 3.07 -16.82 1.43
N ALA A 78 3.72 -16.32 0.37
CA ALA A 78 3.07 -15.47 -0.63
C ALA A 78 1.91 -16.21 -1.31
N LYS A 79 2.15 -17.46 -1.74
CA LYS A 79 1.13 -18.34 -2.32
C LYS A 79 -0.05 -18.55 -1.37
N LYS A 80 0.23 -18.83 -0.10
CA LYS A 80 -0.85 -19.08 0.87
C LYS A 80 -1.75 -17.86 1.06
N TRP A 81 -1.17 -16.66 1.14
CA TRP A 81 -1.93 -15.41 1.21
C TRP A 81 -2.73 -15.14 -0.06
N ALA A 82 -2.15 -15.40 -1.23
CA ALA A 82 -2.84 -15.25 -2.52
C ALA A 82 -4.08 -16.16 -2.62
N GLU A 83 -3.97 -17.41 -2.19
CA GLU A 83 -5.10 -18.36 -2.15
C GLU A 83 -6.20 -17.92 -1.19
N ILE A 84 -5.84 -17.40 -0.01
CA ILE A 84 -6.81 -16.90 0.97
C ILE A 84 -7.59 -15.71 0.41
N LEU A 85 -6.88 -14.74 -0.19
CA LEU A 85 -7.49 -13.54 -0.76
C LEU A 85 -8.39 -13.89 -1.95
N ALA A 86 -7.97 -14.81 -2.82
CA ALA A 86 -8.77 -15.25 -3.94
C ALA A 86 -10.08 -15.91 -3.48
N GLU A 87 -10.04 -16.73 -2.42
CA GLU A 87 -11.26 -17.32 -1.86
C GLU A 87 -12.20 -16.26 -1.25
N GLU A 88 -11.67 -15.19 -0.68
CA GLU A 88 -12.48 -14.05 -0.22
C GLU A 88 -13.18 -13.35 -1.39
N PHE A 89 -12.48 -13.09 -2.49
CA PHE A 89 -13.06 -12.50 -3.70
C PHE A 89 -14.12 -13.40 -4.33
N PHE A 90 -13.89 -14.71 -4.36
CA PHE A 90 -14.91 -15.65 -4.86
C PHE A 90 -16.17 -15.64 -4.01
N LYS A 91 -16.05 -15.60 -2.69
CA LYS A 91 -17.21 -15.48 -1.79
C LYS A 91 -17.96 -14.17 -1.99
N GLN A 92 -17.25 -13.06 -2.21
CA GLN A 92 -17.88 -11.79 -2.58
C GLN A 92 -18.64 -11.93 -3.89
N GLY A 93 -18.04 -12.55 -4.92
CA GLY A 93 -18.70 -12.74 -6.21
C GLY A 93 -19.92 -13.66 -6.16
N ASP A 94 -19.89 -14.67 -5.29
CA ASP A 94 -21.03 -15.54 -5.04
C ASP A 94 -22.19 -14.75 -4.42
N LEU A 95 -21.91 -13.89 -3.43
CA LEU A 95 -22.91 -13.01 -2.82
C LEU A 95 -23.45 -11.95 -3.81
N GLU A 96 -22.57 -11.32 -4.60
CA GLU A 96 -22.96 -10.37 -5.65
C GLU A 96 -23.93 -11.03 -6.65
N ARG A 97 -23.67 -12.28 -7.04
CA ARG A 97 -24.54 -13.06 -7.92
C ARG A 97 -25.91 -13.34 -7.28
N GLU A 98 -25.92 -13.77 -6.02
CA GLU A 98 -27.16 -14.02 -5.27
C GLU A 98 -28.04 -12.77 -5.15
N LEU A 99 -27.41 -11.60 -4.99
CA LEU A 99 -28.08 -10.31 -4.94
C LEU A 99 -28.46 -9.73 -6.31
N GLY A 100 -28.17 -10.45 -7.40
CA GLY A 100 -28.45 -9.99 -8.77
C GLY A 100 -27.56 -8.82 -9.23
N MET A 101 -26.40 -8.63 -8.60
CA MET A 101 -25.43 -7.60 -8.93
C MET A 101 -24.44 -8.10 -10.01
N PRO A 102 -23.84 -7.19 -10.80
CA PRO A 102 -22.73 -7.54 -11.68
C PRO A 102 -21.55 -8.09 -10.87
N VAL A 103 -20.98 -9.22 -11.30
CA VAL A 103 -19.82 -9.83 -10.66
C VAL A 103 -18.55 -9.47 -11.44
N PRO A 104 -17.51 -8.91 -10.81
CA PRO A 104 -16.22 -8.69 -11.45
C PRO A 104 -15.55 -10.01 -11.85
N ALA A 105 -14.83 -10.03 -12.98
CA ALA A 105 -14.15 -11.24 -13.46
C ALA A 105 -13.15 -11.83 -12.44
N ILE A 106 -12.50 -10.98 -11.64
CA ILE A 106 -11.58 -11.41 -10.57
C ILE A 106 -12.29 -12.11 -9.40
N ASN A 107 -13.59 -11.89 -9.24
CA ASN A 107 -14.44 -12.50 -8.21
C ASN A 107 -15.14 -13.76 -8.73
N GLU A 108 -14.95 -14.14 -10.00
CA GLU A 108 -15.55 -15.33 -10.59
C GLU A 108 -14.55 -16.48 -10.71
N ARG A 109 -14.94 -17.65 -10.16
CA ARG A 109 -14.12 -18.87 -10.19
C ARG A 109 -13.82 -19.28 -11.64
N GLY A 110 -12.53 -19.41 -11.96
CA GLY A 110 -12.06 -19.88 -13.27
C GLY A 110 -12.05 -18.83 -14.39
N LYS A 111 -12.43 -17.56 -14.13
CA LYS A 111 -12.35 -16.48 -15.14
C LYS A 111 -10.97 -15.86 -15.25
N VAL A 112 -10.28 -15.67 -14.12
CA VAL A 112 -8.91 -15.15 -14.05
C VAL A 112 -8.07 -16.17 -13.27
N SER A 113 -6.90 -16.51 -13.80
CA SER A 113 -5.97 -17.41 -13.10
C SER A 113 -5.36 -16.70 -11.88
N LEU A 114 -5.02 -17.46 -10.83
CA LEU A 114 -4.39 -16.88 -9.65
C LEU A 114 -3.05 -16.25 -10.00
N GLU A 115 -2.32 -16.87 -10.93
CA GLU A 115 -1.03 -16.44 -11.43
C GLU A 115 -1.11 -15.10 -12.14
N ASP A 116 -2.07 -14.94 -13.07
CA ASP A 116 -2.23 -13.68 -13.81
C ASP A 116 -2.67 -12.55 -12.90
N PHE A 117 -3.56 -12.83 -11.94
CA PHE A 117 -3.98 -11.87 -10.92
C PHE A 117 -2.78 -11.40 -10.07
N GLN A 118 -1.98 -12.34 -9.54
CA GLN A 118 -0.81 -11.99 -8.73
C GLN A 118 0.27 -11.26 -9.53
N LEU A 119 0.56 -11.70 -10.76
CA LEU A 119 1.54 -11.02 -11.64
C LEU A 119 1.11 -9.59 -11.96
N THR A 120 -0.18 -9.38 -12.23
CA THR A 120 -0.73 -8.04 -12.51
C THR A 120 -0.65 -7.16 -11.27
N PHE A 121 -1.09 -7.66 -10.11
CA PHE A 121 -1.03 -6.92 -8.85
C PHE A 121 0.41 -6.55 -8.48
N MET A 122 1.36 -7.48 -8.61
CA MET A 122 2.77 -7.21 -8.35
C MET A 122 3.33 -6.11 -9.25
N ARG A 123 3.02 -6.14 -10.56
CA ARG A 123 3.53 -5.16 -11.52
C ARG A 123 2.91 -3.77 -11.33
N GLN A 124 1.60 -3.71 -11.11
CA GLN A 124 0.84 -2.46 -11.13
C GLN A 124 0.73 -1.78 -9.76
N MET A 125 0.82 -2.54 -8.66
CA MET A 125 0.67 -1.99 -7.31
C MET A 125 1.95 -2.14 -6.50
N ALA A 126 2.46 -3.37 -6.38
CA ALA A 126 3.54 -3.64 -5.45
C ALA A 126 4.87 -3.02 -5.90
N LEU A 127 5.28 -3.29 -7.14
CA LEU A 127 6.58 -2.88 -7.65
C LEU A 127 6.73 -1.36 -7.63
N GLU A 128 5.72 -0.63 -8.10
CA GLU A 128 5.74 0.84 -8.10
C GLU A 128 5.91 1.41 -6.69
N LEU A 129 5.20 0.84 -5.72
CA LEU A 129 5.33 1.23 -4.32
C LEU A 129 6.73 0.91 -3.79
N TYR A 130 7.21 -0.33 -3.92
CA TYR A 130 8.51 -0.74 -3.38
C TYR A 130 9.68 0.05 -3.99
N GLU A 131 9.63 0.33 -5.29
CA GLU A 131 10.62 1.19 -5.95
C GLU A 131 10.56 2.63 -5.43
N SER A 132 9.35 3.20 -5.27
CA SER A 132 9.22 4.55 -4.72
C SER A 132 9.79 4.67 -3.29
N VAL A 133 9.59 3.64 -2.46
CA VAL A 133 10.12 3.61 -1.09
C VAL A 133 11.61 3.39 -1.07
N ARG A 134 12.16 2.59 -2.00
CA ARG A 134 13.60 2.42 -2.17
C ARG A 134 14.29 3.75 -2.47
N GLU A 135 13.69 4.62 -3.27
CA GLU A 135 14.27 5.95 -3.56
C GLU A 135 14.23 6.88 -2.33
N LEU A 136 13.31 6.65 -1.40
CA LEU A 136 13.15 7.46 -0.19
C LEU A 136 14.07 7.02 0.97
N ILE A 137 14.37 5.73 1.07
CA ILE A 137 15.17 5.15 2.16
C ILE A 137 16.61 4.93 1.66
N PRO A 138 17.65 5.33 2.40
CA PRO A 138 19.03 5.03 2.03
C PRO A 138 19.21 3.51 1.88
N GLY A 139 19.60 3.07 0.68
CA GLY A 139 20.05 1.70 0.45
C GLY A 139 21.54 1.54 0.79
N GLU A 140 21.96 0.32 1.08
CA GLU A 140 23.36 -0.08 0.90
C GLU A 140 23.69 -0.24 -0.59
#